data_AF-A0A965SIY0-F1
#
_entry.id   AF-A0A965SIY0-F1
#
_cell.length_a   1.000
_cell.length_b   1.000
_cell.length_c   1.000
_cell.angle_alpha   90.00
_cell.angle_beta   90.00
_cell.angle_gamma   90.00
#
_symmetry.space_group_name_H-M   'P 1'
#
loop_
_entity.id
_entity.type
_entity.pdbx_description
1 polymer ?
#
loop_
_entity_poly.entity_id
_entity_poly.type
_entity_poly.pdbx_seq_one_letter_code
_entity_poly.pdbx_strand_id
1 'polypeptide(L)'
;MSLPQHNPIDFGWFVKGVPLDHTGTVNAYCECCGDTRTQEQFKLLVGEKLGFGTPVFVRPFMKRQSTKGKIGGIRGLIMQCTTCDSLWPFDDSGREVLGAAGLVPDGMVSSTHFADYQKRTAEQAEKPQRPQPPSRAKKLD
;
A
#
# COMPACT_ATOMS: atom_id res chain seq x y z
N MET A 1 12.33 3.04 -23.94
CA MET A 1 11.27 2.06 -23.63
C MET A 1 10.96 2.20 -22.15
N SER A 2 9.84 2.79 -21.75
CA SER A 2 9.44 2.84 -20.33
C SER A 2 8.97 1.44 -19.94
N LEU A 3 9.60 0.85 -18.92
CA LEU A 3 9.15 -0.41 -18.33
C LEU A 3 7.66 -0.30 -17.96
N PRO A 4 6.87 -1.39 -18.05
CA PRO A 4 5.48 -1.35 -17.63
C PRO A 4 5.43 -0.88 -16.18
N GLN A 5 4.66 0.17 -15.95
CA GLN A 5 4.45 0.71 -14.64
C GLN A 5 3.89 -0.37 -13.72
N HIS A 6 4.54 -0.61 -12.58
CA HIS A 6 4.08 -1.58 -11.59
C HIS A 6 2.68 -1.20 -11.15
N ASN A 7 1.69 -1.98 -11.57
CA ASN A 7 0.28 -1.66 -11.43
C ASN A 7 -0.40 -2.69 -10.53
N PRO A 8 -1.10 -2.24 -9.47
CA PRO A 8 -1.73 -3.13 -8.51
C PRO A 8 -2.79 -4.06 -9.14
N ILE A 9 -3.41 -3.64 -10.25
CA ILE A 9 -4.38 -4.45 -10.99
C ILE A 9 -3.68 -5.56 -11.77
N ASP A 10 -2.54 -5.27 -12.39
CA ASP A 10 -1.80 -6.25 -13.20
C ASP A 10 -1.11 -7.29 -12.32
N PHE A 11 -0.70 -6.90 -11.11
CA PHE A 11 -0.19 -7.83 -10.09
C PHE A 11 -1.30 -8.68 -9.44
N GLY A 12 -2.56 -8.25 -9.53
CA GLY A 12 -3.71 -9.00 -9.01
C GLY A 12 -4.14 -8.61 -7.59
N TRP A 13 -3.63 -7.52 -7.03
CA TRP A 13 -4.15 -6.95 -5.77
C TRP A 13 -5.59 -6.47 -5.90
N PHE A 14 -5.96 -6.00 -7.10
CA PHE A 14 -7.30 -5.52 -7.41
C PHE A 14 -7.84 -6.16 -8.68
N VAL A 15 -9.16 -6.31 -8.76
CA VAL A 15 -9.83 -6.74 -9.98
C VAL A 15 -9.79 -5.63 -11.05
N LYS A 16 -9.83 -6.02 -12.33
CA LYS A 16 -9.94 -5.04 -13.42
C LYS A 16 -11.20 -4.19 -13.27
N GLY A 17 -11.07 -2.87 -13.47
CA GLY A 17 -12.17 -1.91 -13.38
C GLY A 17 -12.31 -1.21 -12.02
N VAL A 18 -11.47 -1.54 -11.04
CA VAL A 18 -11.35 -0.75 -9.81
C VAL A 18 -10.91 0.69 -10.17
N PRO A 19 -11.57 1.72 -9.62
CA PRO A 19 -11.18 3.11 -9.84
C PRO A 19 -9.88 3.40 -9.07
N LEU A 20 -8.78 3.14 -9.76
CA LEU A 20 -7.42 3.31 -9.30
C LEU A 20 -6.71 4.24 -10.29
N ASP A 21 -6.34 5.43 -9.84
CA ASP A 21 -5.61 6.40 -10.66
C ASP A 21 -4.16 6.48 -10.17
N HIS A 22 -3.19 6.39 -11.08
CA HIS A 22 -1.79 6.66 -10.74
C HIS A 22 -1.60 8.15 -10.46
N THR A 23 -0.97 8.47 -9.33
CA THR A 23 -0.71 9.85 -8.91
C THR A 23 0.75 10.26 -9.07
N GLY A 24 1.67 9.29 -9.11
CA GLY A 24 3.09 9.55 -9.35
C GLY A 24 3.97 8.48 -8.73
N THR A 25 5.27 8.75 -8.72
CA THR A 25 6.29 7.84 -8.18
C THR A 25 6.98 8.52 -7.00
N VAL A 26 7.13 7.80 -5.89
CA VAL A 26 7.70 8.31 -4.63
C VAL A 26 8.79 7.39 -4.12
N ASN A 27 9.74 7.93 -3.35
CA ASN A 27 10.70 7.12 -2.60
C ASN A 27 10.21 7.01 -1.16
N ALA A 28 9.82 5.80 -0.76
CA ALA A 28 9.27 5.52 0.56
C ALA A 28 9.82 4.20 1.11
N TYR A 29 9.82 4.06 2.42
CA TYR A 29 10.22 2.82 3.08
C TYR A 29 9.28 1.68 2.69
N CYS A 30 9.83 0.55 2.29
CA CYS A 30 9.08 -0.66 2.01
C CYS A 30 9.41 -1.70 3.09
N GLU A 31 8.43 -2.07 3.90
CA GLU A 31 8.63 -3.04 4.98
C GLU A 31 9.06 -4.41 4.44
N CYS A 32 8.54 -4.80 3.27
CA CYS A 32 8.99 -6.01 2.61
C CYS A 32 10.47 -5.92 2.27
N CYS A 33 10.94 -4.86 1.60
CA CYS A 33 12.34 -4.73 1.22
C CYS A 33 13.27 -4.45 2.41
N GLY A 34 12.76 -3.88 3.49
CA GLY A 34 13.54 -3.40 4.63
C GLY A 34 14.33 -2.13 4.34
N ASP A 35 14.00 -1.39 3.29
CA ASP A 35 14.77 -0.25 2.79
C ASP A 35 13.88 0.78 2.07
N THR A 36 14.40 1.99 1.87
CA THR A 36 13.74 3.03 1.07
C THR A 36 13.84 2.66 -0.40
N ARG A 37 12.69 2.49 -1.04
CA ARG A 37 12.58 2.07 -2.44
C ARG A 37 11.65 2.99 -3.18
N THR A 38 11.81 2.98 -4.50
CA THR A 38 10.86 3.61 -5.40
C THR A 38 9.55 2.84 -5.35
N GLN A 39 8.45 3.57 -5.17
CA GLN A 39 7.10 3.03 -5.09
C GLN A 39 6.19 3.84 -6.00
N GLU A 40 5.33 3.17 -6.73
CA GLU A 40 4.27 3.80 -7.52
C GLU A 40 3.09 4.12 -6.61
N GLN A 41 2.69 5.40 -6.58
CA GLN A 41 1.59 5.90 -5.78
C GLN A 41 0.30 5.90 -6.59
N PHE A 42 -0.78 5.43 -5.98
CA PHE A 42 -2.09 5.36 -6.58
C PHE A 42 -3.15 5.94 -5.65
N LYS A 43 -4.15 6.57 -6.24
CA LYS A 43 -5.38 6.97 -5.58
C LYS A 43 -6.43 5.90 -5.80
N LEU A 44 -6.80 5.21 -4.73
CA LEU A 44 -7.87 4.25 -4.71
C LEU A 44 -9.16 4.92 -4.24
N LEU A 45 -10.28 4.53 -4.85
CA LEU A 45 -11.60 4.96 -4.44
C LEU A 45 -12.53 3.75 -4.26
N VAL A 46 -13.12 3.62 -3.08
CA VAL A 46 -14.11 2.58 -2.78
C VAL A 46 -15.47 3.27 -2.65
N GLY A 47 -16.45 2.88 -3.47
CA GLY A 47 -17.81 3.43 -3.39
C GLY A 47 -18.52 3.01 -2.10
N GLU A 48 -19.44 3.84 -1.59
CA GLU A 48 -20.28 3.50 -0.43
C GLU A 48 -21.01 2.17 -0.64
N LYS A 49 -20.84 1.26 0.32
CA LYS A 49 -21.60 0.01 0.43
C LYS A 49 -23.01 0.33 0.93
N LEU A 50 -23.94 0.62 0.01
CA LEU A 50 -25.37 0.47 0.31
C LEU A 50 -25.76 -1.01 0.16
N GLY A 51 -25.50 -1.82 1.18
CA GLY A 51 -26.01 -3.20 1.22
C GLY A 51 -25.16 -4.16 2.05
N PHE A 52 -25.82 -4.80 3.02
CA PHE A 52 -25.32 -5.87 3.87
C PHE A 52 -24.64 -7.00 3.07
N GLY A 53 -23.39 -7.31 3.39
CA GLY A 53 -22.67 -8.49 2.90
C GLY A 53 -22.22 -8.37 1.44
N THR A 54 -20.93 -8.64 1.18
CA THR A 54 -20.24 -8.57 -0.11
C THR A 54 -20.08 -7.17 -0.73
N PRO A 55 -18.84 -6.64 -0.91
CA PRO A 55 -18.61 -5.50 -1.78
C PRO A 55 -19.03 -5.90 -3.20
N VAL A 56 -20.19 -5.44 -3.63
CA VAL A 56 -20.62 -5.56 -5.02
C VAL A 56 -19.74 -4.62 -5.82
N PHE A 57 -18.61 -5.15 -6.31
CA PHE A 57 -17.96 -4.58 -7.49
C PHE A 57 -18.96 -4.71 -8.61
N VAL A 58 -19.71 -3.64 -8.87
CA VAL A 58 -20.64 -3.55 -9.99
C VAL A 58 -19.83 -3.72 -11.28
N ARG A 59 -19.72 -4.98 -11.73
CA ARG A 59 -19.20 -5.41 -13.03
C ARG A 59 -20.12 -4.83 -14.15
N PRO A 60 -19.72 -4.81 -15.44
CA PRO A 60 -18.44 -4.41 -16.01
C PRO A 60 -18.66 -3.67 -17.36
N PHE A 61 -19.09 -2.41 -17.40
CA PHE A 61 -19.29 -1.70 -18.70
C PHE A 61 -18.91 -0.22 -18.73
N MET A 62 -18.07 0.26 -17.81
CA MET A 62 -17.64 1.66 -17.87
C MET A 62 -16.14 1.76 -18.10
N LYS A 63 -15.80 2.13 -19.34
CA LYS A 63 -14.54 2.71 -19.81
C LYS A 63 -13.81 3.42 -18.66
N ARG A 64 -12.51 3.12 -18.47
CA ARG A 64 -11.53 3.85 -17.63
C ARG A 64 -12.20 4.89 -16.72
N GLN A 65 -12.83 4.43 -15.63
CA GLN A 65 -13.48 5.34 -14.72
C GLN A 65 -12.42 6.04 -13.89
N SER A 66 -11.99 7.20 -14.37
CA SER A 66 -11.29 8.19 -13.57
C SER A 66 -12.04 8.40 -12.26
N THR A 67 -11.32 8.59 -11.16
CA THR A 67 -11.90 8.97 -9.85
C THR A 67 -12.55 10.35 -9.87
N LYS A 68 -12.39 11.12 -10.95
CA LYS A 68 -12.98 12.45 -11.15
C LYS A 68 -14.50 12.36 -11.34
N GLY A 69 -15.25 12.57 -10.24
CA GLY A 69 -16.71 12.74 -10.26
C GLY A 69 -17.54 11.71 -9.49
N LYS A 70 -16.92 10.70 -8.86
CA LYS A 70 -17.63 9.76 -7.98
C LYS A 70 -17.91 10.40 -6.62
N ILE A 71 -19.12 10.91 -6.41
CA ILE A 71 -19.60 11.51 -5.17
C ILE A 71 -20.10 10.38 -4.25
N GLY A 72 -19.61 10.29 -3.00
CA GLY A 72 -20.05 9.30 -2.00
C GLY A 72 -19.17 8.04 -1.85
N GLY A 73 -17.84 8.17 -1.73
CA GLY A 73 -16.98 7.01 -1.49
C GLY A 73 -15.67 7.37 -0.77
N ILE A 74 -15.08 6.39 -0.09
CA ILE A 74 -13.83 6.52 0.66
C ILE A 74 -12.66 6.54 -0.33
N ARG A 75 -11.80 7.55 -0.21
CA ARG A 75 -10.62 7.73 -1.06
C ARG A 75 -9.38 7.65 -0.21
N GLY A 76 -8.35 6.98 -0.73
CA GLY A 76 -7.07 6.93 -0.07
C GLY A 76 -5.91 6.74 -1.02
N LEU A 77 -4.72 7.06 -0.52
CA LEU A 77 -3.48 6.88 -1.25
C LEU A 77 -2.81 5.57 -0.83
N ILE A 78 -2.47 4.77 -1.82
CA ILE A 78 -1.74 3.51 -1.65
C ILE A 78 -0.47 3.54 -2.49
N MET A 79 0.48 2.69 -2.16
CA MET A 79 1.75 2.55 -2.87
C MET A 79 2.03 1.10 -3.21
N GLN A 80 2.63 0.87 -4.37
CA GLN A 80 3.21 -0.42 -4.74
C GLN A 80 4.71 -0.28 -4.92
N CYS A 81 5.48 -1.11 -4.22
CA CYS A 81 6.94 -1.15 -4.40
C CYS A 81 7.30 -1.68 -5.79
N THR A 82 8.15 -0.98 -6.53
CA THR A 82 8.58 -1.41 -7.88
C THR A 82 9.57 -2.56 -7.87
N THR A 83 10.07 -2.96 -6.70
CA THR A 83 11.05 -4.04 -6.58
C THR A 83 10.41 -5.37 -6.17
N CYS A 84 9.48 -5.33 -5.21
CA CYS A 84 8.89 -6.53 -4.64
C CYS A 84 7.37 -6.62 -4.85
N ASP A 85 6.75 -5.64 -5.51
CA ASP A 85 5.31 -5.58 -5.77
C ASP A 85 4.39 -5.61 -4.55
N SER A 86 4.95 -5.46 -3.35
CA SER A 86 4.17 -5.33 -2.12
C SER A 86 3.41 -4.01 -2.10
N LEU A 87 2.21 -4.04 -1.54
CA LEU A 87 1.28 -2.92 -1.49
C LEU A 87 1.21 -2.35 -0.07
N TRP A 88 1.32 -1.04 0.07
CA TRP A 88 1.33 -0.36 1.37
C TRP A 88 0.36 0.83 1.36
N PRO A 89 -0.26 1.16 2.51
CA PRO A 89 -0.92 2.46 2.65
C PRO A 89 0.12 3.59 2.58
N PHE A 90 -0.20 4.68 1.89
CA PHE A 90 0.65 5.88 1.92
C PHE A 90 0.44 6.70 3.19
N ASP A 91 -0.82 6.80 3.62
CA ASP A 91 -1.28 7.57 4.76
C ASP A 91 -2.48 6.87 5.43
N ASP A 92 -3.06 7.48 6.46
CA ASP A 92 -4.22 6.93 7.16
C ASP A 92 -5.42 6.73 6.23
N SER A 93 -5.60 7.61 5.24
CA SER A 93 -6.65 7.45 4.22
C SER A 93 -6.42 6.20 3.36
N GLY A 94 -5.16 5.87 3.09
CA GLY A 94 -4.71 4.62 2.49
C GLY A 94 -5.12 3.39 3.29
N ARG A 95 -4.94 3.43 4.62
CA ARG A 95 -5.35 2.34 5.52
C ARG A 95 -6.86 2.14 5.50
N GLU A 96 -7.60 3.23 5.61
CA GLU A 96 -9.07 3.23 5.58
C GLU A 96 -9.61 2.65 4.26
N VAL A 97 -9.05 3.08 3.12
CA VAL A 97 -9.52 2.61 1.81
C VAL A 97 -9.16 1.15 1.56
N LEU A 98 -8.00 0.67 2.03
CA LEU A 98 -7.63 -0.75 1.96
C LEU A 98 -8.57 -1.60 2.82
N GLY A 99 -8.85 -1.17 4.06
CA GLY A 99 -9.81 -1.84 4.92
C GLY A 99 -11.22 -1.86 4.32
N ALA A 100 -11.68 -0.74 3.74
CA ALA A 100 -12.97 -0.65 3.06
C ALA A 100 -13.05 -1.59 1.85
N ALA A 101 -11.94 -1.77 1.12
CA ALA A 101 -11.79 -2.70 0.01
C ALA A 101 -11.75 -4.19 0.45
N GLY A 102 -11.68 -4.48 1.75
CA GLY A 102 -11.56 -5.83 2.30
C GLY A 102 -10.14 -6.39 2.26
N LEU A 103 -9.14 -5.52 2.16
CA LEU A 103 -7.72 -5.86 2.16
C LEU A 103 -7.09 -5.55 3.53
N VAL A 104 -5.85 -5.99 3.74
CA VAL A 104 -5.13 -5.73 5.00
C VAL A 104 -4.77 -4.24 5.07
N PRO A 105 -5.26 -3.48 6.08
CA PRO A 105 -5.05 -2.03 6.17
C PRO A 105 -3.58 -1.62 6.29
N ASP A 106 -2.77 -2.44 6.96
CA ASP A 106 -1.35 -2.19 7.20
C ASP A 106 -0.45 -2.57 6.01
N GLY A 107 -1.05 -3.09 4.93
CA GLY A 107 -0.34 -3.47 3.72
C GLY A 107 -0.27 -4.97 3.51
N MET A 108 0.17 -5.34 2.31
CA MET A 108 0.19 -6.71 1.83
C MET A 108 1.53 -6.99 1.15
N VAL A 109 2.17 -8.06 1.60
CA VAL A 109 3.42 -8.53 1.02
C VAL A 109 3.12 -9.37 -0.20
N SER A 110 3.82 -9.11 -1.29
CA SER A 110 3.74 -9.90 -2.51
C SER A 110 3.98 -11.38 -2.23
N SER A 111 3.19 -12.24 -2.88
CA SER A 111 3.31 -13.70 -2.77
C SER A 111 4.69 -14.21 -3.22
N THR A 112 5.34 -13.53 -4.17
CA THR A 112 6.67 -13.91 -4.66
C THR A 112 7.79 -13.56 -3.69
N HIS A 113 7.56 -12.62 -2.77
CA HIS A 113 8.57 -12.14 -1.81
C HIS A 113 8.20 -12.41 -0.35
N PHE A 114 7.12 -13.15 -0.11
CA PHE A 114 6.64 -13.47 1.23
C PHE A 114 7.67 -14.25 2.05
N ALA A 115 8.36 -15.22 1.44
CA ALA A 115 9.40 -16.00 2.10
C ALA A 115 10.60 -15.13 2.52
N ASP A 116 11.02 -14.19 1.67
CA ASP A 116 12.13 -13.27 1.97
C ASP A 116 11.74 -12.26 3.07
N TYR A 117 10.49 -11.84 3.08
CA TYR A 117 9.95 -11.01 4.16
C TYR A 117 9.98 -11.77 5.49
N GLN A 118 9.42 -12.98 5.56
CA GLN A 118 9.40 -13.78 6.78
C GLN A 118 10.80 -14.01 7.36
N LYS A 119 11.77 -14.37 6.50
CA LYS A 119 13.16 -14.55 6.93
C LYS A 119 13.72 -13.29 7.58
N ARG A 120 13.53 -12.13 6.95
CA ARG A 120 14.00 -10.84 7.49
C ARG A 120 13.30 -10.45 8.78
N THR A 121 11.99 -10.65 8.87
CA THR A 121 11.24 -10.37 10.10
C THR A 121 11.75 -11.23 11.26
N ALA A 122 12.04 -12.51 11.00
CA ALA A 122 12.66 -13.41 11.99
C ALA A 122 14.07 -12.94 12.39
N GLU A 123 14.92 -12.58 11.43
CA GLU A 123 16.28 -12.06 11.69
C GLU A 123 16.28 -10.72 12.47
N GLN A 124 15.27 -9.88 12.26
CA GLN A 124 15.11 -8.62 13.00
C GLN A 124 14.59 -8.85 14.42
N ALA A 125 13.71 -9.83 14.63
CA ALA A 125 13.24 -10.21 15.96
C ALA A 125 14.36 -10.79 16.83
N GLU A 126 15.37 -11.41 16.21
CA GLU A 126 16.49 -12.04 16.91
C GLU A 126 17.63 -11.08 17.26
N LYS A 127 17.66 -9.85 16.69
CA LYS A 127 18.68 -8.85 17.05
C LYS A 127 18.41 -8.30 18.46
N PRO A 128 19.31 -8.50 19.43
CA PRO A 128 19.17 -7.91 20.75
C PRO A 128 19.18 -6.39 20.61
N GLN A 129 18.16 -5.71 21.15
CA GLN A 129 18.18 -4.27 21.31
C GLN A 129 19.40 -3.91 22.15
N ARG A 130 20.43 -3.35 21.52
CA ARG A 130 21.61 -2.86 22.21
C ARG A 130 21.14 -1.74 23.15
N PRO A 131 21.38 -1.81 24.47
CA PRO A 131 20.93 -0.76 25.38
C PRO A 131 21.52 0.57 24.93
N GLN A 132 20.66 1.56 24.69
CA GLN A 132 21.10 2.91 24.36
C GLN A 132 21.89 3.47 25.57
N PRO A 133 23.10 4.00 25.37
CA PRO A 133 23.83 4.64 26.47
C PRO A 133 23.05 5.88 26.93
N PRO A 134 22.98 6.15 28.25
CA PRO A 134 22.24 7.30 28.77
C PRO A 134 22.80 8.59 28.17
N SER A 135 21.90 9.40 27.61
CA SER A 135 22.21 10.70 27.05
C SER A 135 22.82 11.59 28.15
N ARG A 136 24.07 11.98 27.96
CA ARG A 136 24.75 12.96 28.84
C ARG A 136 23.98 14.27 28.75
N ALA A 137 23.20 14.59 29.78
CA ALA A 137 22.63 15.91 29.97
C ALA A 137 23.77 16.94 29.99
N LYS A 138 23.79 17.83 29.00
CA LYS A 138 24.64 19.03 29.02
C LYS A 138 24.23 19.84 30.25
N LYS A 139 25.10 19.91 31.26
CA LYS A 139 25.06 21.00 32.24
C LYS A 139 25.39 22.28 31.49
N LEU A 140 24.47 23.24 31.56
CA LEU A 140 24.69 24.62 31.18
C LEU A 140 25.23 25.31 32.44
N ASP A 141 26.50 25.69 32.43
CA ASP A 141 27.08 26.66 33.36
C ASP A 141 26.72 28.08 32.92
#